data_AF-A0AAT9N9Z1-F1
#
_entry.id   AF-A0AAT9N9Z1-F1
#
_cell.length_a   1.000
_cell.length_b   1.000
_cell.length_c   1.000
_cell.angle_alpha   90.00
_cell.angle_beta   90.00
_cell.angle_gamma   90.00
#
_symmetry.space_group_name_H-M   'P 1'
#
loop_
_entity.id
_entity.type
_entity.pdbx_description
1 polymer ?
#
loop_
_entity_poly.entity_id
_entity_poly.type
_entity_poly.pdbx_seq_one_letter_code
_entity_poly.pdbx_strand_id
1 'polypeptide(L)' 'MFTYHSANTSAAQPALVNAIEQGLRAELGVVTEDDILMELTKWVEASDNDILSDIYQQTINYVVSGQHPTL' A
#
# COMPACT_ATOMS: atom_id res chain seq x y z
N MET A 1 -22.56 16.77 -7.32
CA MET A 1 -22.24 16.14 -6.03
C MET A 1 -21.45 14.88 -6.37
N PHE A 2 -20.15 14.85 -6.10
CA PHE A 2 -19.35 13.66 -6.35
C PHE A 2 -19.56 12.69 -5.18
N THR A 3 -20.02 11.48 -5.47
CA THR A 3 -20.12 10.41 -4.48
C THR A 3 -18.74 9.84 -4.24
N TYR A 4 -18.14 10.10 -3.08
CA TYR A 4 -16.93 9.41 -2.65
C TYR A 4 -17.23 7.92 -2.51
N HIS A 5 -16.56 7.09 -3.30
CA HIS A 5 -16.71 5.64 -3.26
C HIS A 5 -15.45 5.06 -2.61
N SER A 6 -15.55 4.67 -1.34
CA SER A 6 -14.48 3.97 -0.65
C SER A 6 -14.25 2.60 -1.28
N ALA A 7 -13.01 2.25 -1.56
CA ALA A 7 -12.68 0.92 -2.09
C ALA A 7 -12.74 -0.11 -0.95
N ASN A 8 -13.41 -1.24 -1.13
CA ASN A 8 -13.28 -2.35 -0.17
C ASN A 8 -12.08 -3.21 -0.57
N THR A 9 -10.96 -3.04 0.15
CA THR A 9 -9.67 -3.68 -0.24
C THR A 9 -9.11 -4.69 0.74
N SER A 10 -9.85 -5.09 1.77
CA SER A 10 -9.32 -6.01 2.79
C SER A 10 -8.75 -7.31 2.22
N ALA A 11 -9.30 -7.81 1.11
CA ALA A 11 -8.77 -9.01 0.43
C ALA A 11 -7.58 -8.73 -0.51
N ALA A 12 -7.37 -7.48 -0.93
CA ALA A 12 -6.34 -7.06 -1.88
C ALA A 12 -5.10 -6.47 -1.20
N GLN A 13 -5.23 -5.96 0.03
CA GLN A 13 -4.12 -5.38 0.80
C GLN A 13 -2.91 -6.34 0.91
N PRO A 14 -3.06 -7.65 1.22
CA PRO A 14 -1.90 -8.53 1.31
C PRO A 14 -1.19 -8.73 -0.04
N ALA A 15 -1.96 -8.80 -1.13
CA ALA A 15 -1.41 -8.95 -2.47
C ALA A 15 -0.64 -7.69 -2.91
N LEU A 16 -1.15 -6.51 -2.55
CA LEU A 16 -0.49 -5.24 -2.86
C LEU A 16 0.82 -5.08 -2.07
N VAL A 17 0.81 -5.40 -0.77
CA VAL A 17 2.03 -5.36 0.05
C VAL A 17 3.10 -6.30 -0.52
N ASN A 18 2.74 -7.55 -0.83
CA ASN A 18 3.67 -8.50 -1.43
C ASN A 18 4.21 -8.01 -2.79
N ALA A 19 3.37 -7.42 -3.64
CA ALA A 19 3.82 -6.89 -4.93
C ALA A 19 4.84 -5.76 -4.77
N ILE A 20 4.61 -4.84 -3.83
CA ILE A 20 5.54 -3.74 -3.51
C ILE A 20 6.85 -4.30 -2.96
N GLU A 21 6.76 -5.22 -2.01
CA GLU A 21 7.92 -5.87 -1.41
C GLU A 21 8.79 -6.57 -2.47
N GLN A 22 8.19 -7.34 -3.38
CA GLN A 22 8.93 -8.00 -4.46
C GLN A 22 9.60 -6.98 -5.39
N GLY A 23 8.92 -5.88 -5.71
CA GLY A 23 9.48 -4.79 -6.50
C GLY A 23 10.69 -4.15 -5.82
N LEU A 24 10.53 -3.75 -4.56
CA LEU A 24 11.60 -3.14 -3.77
C LEU A 24 12.77 -4.10 -3.54
N ARG A 25 12.52 -5.40 -3.32
CA ARG A 25 13.58 -6.41 -3.15
C ARG A 25 14.39 -6.58 -4.43
N ALA A 26 13.75 -6.49 -5.59
CA ALA A 26 14.45 -6.57 -6.87
C ALA A 26 15.40 -5.37 -7.09
N GLU A 27 15.06 -4.21 -6.54
CA GLU A 27 15.85 -2.98 -6.69
C GLU A 27 16.90 -2.77 -5.60
N LEU A 28 16.54 -3.03 -4.33
CA LEU A 28 17.32 -2.69 -3.14
C LEU A 28 17.91 -3.92 -2.44
N GLY A 29 17.44 -5.12 -2.78
CA GLY A 29 17.83 -6.39 -2.17
C GLY A 29 17.11 -6.68 -0.85
N VAL A 30 17.42 -5.88 0.18
CA VAL A 30 16.78 -6.00 1.51
C VAL A 30 15.66 -4.97 1.61
N VAL A 31 14.49 -5.40 2.07
CA VAL A 31 13.30 -4.56 2.24
C VAL A 31 12.80 -4.68 3.66
N THR A 32 12.42 -3.54 4.21
CA THR A 32 11.78 -3.41 5.52
C THR A 32 10.34 -2.93 5.36
N GLU A 33 9.56 -3.02 6.43
CA GLU A 33 8.21 -2.45 6.46
C GLU A 33 8.21 -0.93 6.21
N ASP A 34 9.25 -0.23 6.68
CA ASP A 34 9.39 1.22 6.48
C ASP A 34 9.57 1.57 4.98
N ASP A 35 10.30 0.74 4.23
CA ASP A 35 10.46 0.90 2.79
C ASP A 35 9.12 0.75 2.05
N ILE A 36 8.30 -0.22 2.47
CA ILE A 36 6.95 -0.46 1.92
C ILE A 36 6.03 0.73 2.23
N LEU A 37 6.06 1.23 3.47
CA LEU A 37 5.27 2.40 3.88
C LEU A 37 5.69 3.66 3.14
N MET A 38 7.00 3.86 2.95
CA MET A 38 7.54 4.96 2.17
C MET A 38 7.07 4.88 0.72
N GLU A 39 7.12 3.71 0.09
CA GLU A 39 6.68 3.54 -1.30
C GLU A 39 5.17 3.76 -1.47
N LEU A 40 4.35 3.21 -0.56
CA LEU A 40 2.91 3.48 -0.54
C LEU A 40 2.60 4.97 -0.37
N THR A 41 3.34 5.67 0.50
CA THR A 41 3.14 7.12 0.72
C THR A 41 3.45 7.91 -0.54
N LYS A 42 4.53 7.58 -1.26
CA LYS A 42 4.83 8.22 -2.56
C LYS A 42 3.69 8.01 -3.57
N TRP A 43 3.10 6.81 -3.61
CA TRP A 43 2.01 6.50 -4.53
C TRP A 43 0.72 7.22 -4.17
N VAL A 44 0.44 7.44 -2.87
CA VAL A 44 -0.64 8.33 -2.41
C VAL A 44 -0.41 9.75 -2.93
N GLU A 45 0.78 10.30 -2.71
CA GLU A 45 1.11 11.68 -3.11
C GLU A 45 1.12 11.88 -4.63
N ALA A 46 1.48 10.86 -5.39
CA ALA A 46 1.50 10.89 -6.85
C ALA A 46 0.14 10.57 -7.51
N SER A 47 -0.84 10.08 -6.74
CA SER A 47 -2.13 9.64 -7.28
C SER A 47 -3.14 10.77 -7.31
N ASP A 48 -3.47 11.25 -8.52
CA ASP A 48 -4.62 12.15 -8.75
C ASP A 48 -5.99 11.41 -8.74
N ASN A 49 -5.98 10.10 -8.46
CA ASN A 49 -7.20 9.28 -8.42
C ASN A 49 -7.59 9.00 -6.96
N ASP A 50 -8.72 9.56 -6.55
CA ASP A 50 -9.27 9.42 -5.19
C ASP A 50 -9.42 7.95 -4.76
N ILE A 51 -9.83 7.06 -5.68
CA ILE A 51 -10.01 5.63 -5.37
C ILE A 51 -8.65 4.96 -5.17
N LEU A 52 -7.67 5.22 -6.03
CA LEU A 52 -6.34 4.63 -5.87
C LEU A 52 -5.65 5.16 -4.60
N SER A 53 -5.78 6.45 -4.32
CA SER A 53 -5.30 7.06 -3.07
C SER A 53 -5.94 6.41 -1.85
N ASP A 54 -7.24 6.15 -1.87
CA ASP A 54 -7.97 5.45 -0.79
C ASP A 54 -7.45 4.01 -0.61
N ILE A 55 -7.19 3.28 -1.71
CA ILE A 55 -6.62 1.93 -1.68
C ILE A 55 -5.21 1.93 -1.04
N TYR A 56 -4.34 2.85 -1.46
CA TYR A 56 -2.98 2.96 -0.90
C TYR A 56 -3.03 3.34 0.58
N GLN A 57 -3.88 4.30 0.96
CA GLN A 57 -4.05 4.72 2.35
C GLN A 57 -4.60 3.59 3.24
N GLN A 58 -5.54 2.79 2.74
CA GLN A 58 -6.03 1.61 3.44
C GLN A 58 -4.93 0.55 3.61
N THR A 59 -4.08 0.38 2.60
CA THR A 59 -2.95 -0.56 2.64
C THR A 59 -1.86 -0.10 3.62
N ILE A 60 -1.61 1.20 3.71
CA ILE A 60 -0.76 1.80 4.76
C ILE A 60 -1.30 1.43 6.14
N ASN A 61 -2.61 1.64 6.38
CA ASN A 61 -3.23 1.31 7.67
C ASN A 61 -3.11 -0.18 7.99
N TYR A 62 -3.25 -1.04 6.99
CA TYR A 62 -3.07 -2.48 7.14
C TYR A 62 -1.63 -2.86 7.56
N VAL A 63 -0.61 -2.29 6.91
CA VAL A 63 0.80 -2.52 7.27
C VAL A 63 1.10 -1.99 8.68
N VAL A 64 0.69 -0.75 8.98
CA VAL A 64 0.87 -0.13 10.31
C VAL A 64 0.18 -0.93 11.41
N SER A 65 -0.96 -1.57 11.11
CA SER A 65 -1.68 -2.41 12.07
C SER A 65 -1.00 -3.76 12.37
N GLY A 66 0.08 -4.10 11.66
CA GLY A 66 0.79 -5.38 11.82
C GLY A 66 -0.02 -6.60 11.38
N GLN A 67 -1.03 -6.38 10.52
CA GLN A 67 -1.91 -7.45 10.03
C GLN A 67 -1.33 -8.21 8.82
N HIS A 68 -0.18 -7.78 8.31
CA HIS A 68 0.57 -8.51 7.30
C HIS A 68 1.47 -9.56 7.97
N PRO A 69 1.61 -10.78 7.40
CA PRO A 69 2.63 -11.72 7.87
C PRO A 69 3.99 -11.02 7.85
N THR A 70 4.64 -10.97 9.01
CA THR A 70 5.99 -10.43 9.16
C THR A 70 6.97 -11.18 8.26
N LEU A 71 7.90 -10.43 7.68
CA LEU A 71 9.02 -10.94 6.89
C LEU A 71 9.87 -11.99 7.62
#